data_AF-A0A1J4JD05-F1
#
_entry.id   AF-A0A1J4JD05-F1
#
_cell.length_a   1.000
_cell.length_b   1.000
_cell.length_c   1.000
_cell.angle_alpha   90.00
_cell.angle_beta   90.00
_cell.angle_gamma   90.00
#
_symmetry.space_group_name_H-M   'P 1'
#
loop_
_entity.id
_entity.type
_entity.pdbx_description
1 polymer ?
#
loop_
_entity_poly.entity_id
_entity_poly.type
_entity_poly.pdbx_seq_one_letter_code
_entity_poly.pdbx_strand_id
1 'polypeptide(L)'
;MLFWVFQILSHSYVQSMRFNSVDRIIKLHRFGFSDNSSYNFSINNTNLKEIKIFLIKNFNSRKLPQLENICNSKNNYFEYDSNQQISPLVKKSEFIWEGNVTHAGFYTPIIINCEKSLNSKFDIFYQFKNQDSLLDTRDEICPMIHIFLLFLYMIVFLVWLANGLSHTSFRIPIHTLFCIQPIFKMISLKFLLDLWITKRVTESPPFWKEIVVHVCDFLNYSLLVSVITYAGAGICIYRNRFTIQDHFEIICSSSLLTVCLILIPFINSVKSIMFVLIITCIGLFWHLKLNVISLIISSRILEQMKGQPIVHSKINLSRAFVKSSILCLLFTLLGYVLTSSSYFSDSTSIITMETGLFIESILNLRFFLFRKIYAGEQNTEGKVIQIKRVVNVKQLITPIGSYIALLERYQY
;
A
#
# COMPACT_ATOMS: atom_id res chain seq x y z
N MET A 1 8.82 4.05 -16.69
CA MET A 1 7.71 4.92 -16.22
C MET A 1 7.03 4.41 -14.95
N LEU A 2 6.96 3.09 -14.70
CA LEU A 2 6.53 2.50 -13.41
C LEU A 2 7.52 2.63 -12.23
N PHE A 3 8.66 3.32 -12.44
CA PHE A 3 9.84 3.23 -11.57
C PHE A 3 10.09 4.43 -10.64
N TRP A 4 9.28 5.48 -10.76
CA TRP A 4 9.46 6.71 -9.97
C TRP A 4 8.44 6.87 -8.83
N VAL A 5 7.63 5.83 -8.60
CA VAL A 5 6.44 5.90 -7.73
C VAL A 5 6.71 5.41 -6.30
N PHE A 6 7.96 5.03 -6.01
CA PHE A 6 8.32 4.25 -4.83
C PHE A 6 9.12 5.03 -3.77
N GLN A 7 9.06 6.37 -3.76
CA GLN A 7 9.68 7.17 -2.70
C GLN A 7 8.69 7.80 -1.71
N ILE A 8 7.43 7.37 -1.69
CA ILE A 8 6.42 8.00 -0.85
C ILE A 8 6.13 7.13 0.36
N LEU A 9 7.04 7.11 1.33
CA LEU A 9 6.66 6.83 2.72
C LEU A 9 7.55 7.65 3.66
N SER A 10 6.87 8.44 4.49
CA SER A 10 7.40 9.28 5.58
C SER A 10 8.48 10.29 5.19
N HIS A 11 8.08 11.31 4.42
CA HIS A 11 8.86 12.53 4.37
C HIS A 11 8.79 13.21 5.75
N SER A 12 9.94 13.34 6.41
CA SER A 12 10.12 14.30 7.51
C SER A 12 9.89 15.72 6.96
N TYR A 13 9.28 16.59 7.76
CA TYR A 13 8.97 17.97 7.36
C TYR A 13 10.18 18.91 7.49
N VAL A 14 11.18 18.51 8.28
CA VAL A 14 12.57 18.93 8.07
C VAL A 14 13.18 18.02 7.03
N GLN A 15 13.50 18.62 5.89
CA GLN A 15 14.22 17.95 4.81
C GLN A 15 15.58 18.57 4.64
N SER A 16 16.58 17.70 4.65
CA SER A 16 17.91 18.00 4.16
C SER A 16 18.06 17.34 2.82
N MET A 17 18.14 18.13 1.76
CA MET A 17 18.42 17.64 0.42
C MET A 17 19.76 18.17 -0.05
N ARG A 18 20.65 17.26 -0.43
CA ARG A 18 21.90 17.60 -1.12
C ARG A 18 21.64 17.60 -2.62
N PHE A 19 21.83 18.74 -3.26
CA PHE A 19 21.66 18.91 -4.69
C PHE A 19 23.01 19.21 -5.36
N ASN A 20 23.20 18.64 -6.54
CA ASN A 20 24.27 19.04 -7.45
C ASN A 20 23.67 20.02 -8.48
N SER A 21 24.34 21.15 -8.73
CA SER A 21 23.81 22.28 -9.50
C SER A 21 23.70 22.07 -11.02
N VAL A 22 23.59 20.83 -11.50
CA VAL A 22 23.38 20.59 -12.93
C VAL A 22 22.03 21.19 -13.35
N ASP A 23 21.06 21.18 -12.44
CA ASP A 23 19.75 21.79 -12.65
C ASP A 23 19.76 23.26 -12.21
N ARG A 24 19.44 24.15 -13.16
CA ARG A 24 19.33 25.60 -12.94
C ARG A 24 18.10 25.96 -12.10
N ILE A 25 17.02 25.21 -12.26
CA ILE A 25 15.77 25.39 -11.52
C ILE A 25 15.52 24.13 -10.72
N ILE A 26 15.40 24.29 -9.42
CA ILE A 26 15.06 23.23 -8.50
C ILE A 26 13.69 23.52 -7.93
N LYS A 27 12.81 22.54 -8.13
CA LYS A 27 11.48 22.55 -7.55
C LYS A 27 11.50 21.63 -6.32
N LEU A 28 11.24 22.20 -5.15
CA LEU A 28 11.09 21.43 -3.92
C LEU A 28 9.65 20.93 -3.76
N HIS A 29 9.42 20.10 -2.75
CA HIS A 29 8.11 19.53 -2.48
C HIS A 29 7.09 20.64 -2.18
N ARG A 30 5.87 20.51 -2.71
CA ARG A 30 4.76 21.44 -2.47
C ARG A 30 4.24 21.23 -1.05
N PHE A 31 4.03 22.29 -0.27
CA PHE A 31 3.49 22.21 1.09
C PHE A 31 2.17 22.99 1.22
N GLY A 32 1.23 22.44 1.98
CA GLY A 32 -0.04 23.07 2.37
C GLY A 32 0.10 23.86 3.66
N PHE A 33 0.04 25.19 3.54
CA PHE A 33 0.12 26.13 4.65
C PHE A 33 -1.28 26.53 5.16
N SER A 34 -1.43 26.67 6.47
CA SER A 34 -2.55 27.40 7.10
C SER A 34 -2.23 28.90 7.20
N ASP A 35 -3.19 29.72 7.62
CA ASP A 35 -2.93 31.14 7.85
C ASP A 35 -1.85 31.33 8.94
N ASN A 36 -1.00 32.36 8.78
CA ASN A 36 0.09 32.73 9.69
C ASN A 36 1.13 31.63 9.98
N SER A 37 1.32 30.73 9.03
CA SER A 37 2.32 29.66 9.12
C SER A 37 3.73 30.17 8.84
N SER A 38 4.75 29.47 9.29
CA SER A 38 6.15 29.86 9.09
C SER A 38 6.92 28.88 8.21
N TYR A 39 7.97 29.39 7.59
CA TYR A 39 8.95 28.59 6.86
C TYR A 39 10.36 29.04 7.22
N ASN A 40 11.30 28.12 7.07
CA ASN A 40 12.72 28.37 7.21
C ASN A 40 13.49 27.57 6.15
N PHE A 41 14.36 28.23 5.40
CA PHE A 41 15.32 27.62 4.48
C PHE A 41 16.72 27.98 4.93
N SER A 42 17.59 26.99 5.09
CA SER A 42 19.03 27.17 5.22
C SER A 42 19.73 26.51 4.03
N ILE A 43 20.50 27.28 3.27
CA ILE A 43 21.32 26.78 2.17
C ILE A 43 22.78 26.92 2.56
N ASN A 44 23.47 25.78 2.63
CA ASN A 44 24.91 25.71 2.83
C ASN A 44 25.61 25.38 1.51
N ASN A 45 26.56 26.23 1.11
CA ASN A 45 27.39 25.98 -0.06
C ASN A 45 28.76 26.66 0.08
N THR A 46 29.78 26.03 -0.49
CA THR A 46 31.14 26.54 -0.52
C THR A 46 31.38 27.59 -1.62
N ASN A 47 30.55 27.66 -2.68
CA ASN A 47 30.84 28.44 -3.90
C ASN A 47 29.64 29.20 -4.52
N LEU A 48 28.58 29.55 -3.77
CA LEU A 48 27.45 30.28 -4.37
C LEU A 48 27.72 31.76 -4.60
N LYS A 49 27.45 32.21 -5.83
CA LYS A 49 27.42 33.63 -6.17
C LYS A 49 26.02 34.23 -6.12
N GLU A 50 25.02 33.54 -6.65
CA GLU A 50 23.66 34.06 -6.76
C GLU A 50 22.61 32.94 -6.83
N ILE A 51 21.74 32.89 -5.81
CA ILE A 51 20.51 32.09 -5.79
C ILE A 51 19.32 33.02 -5.60
N LYS A 52 18.22 32.71 -6.28
CA LYS A 52 16.91 33.30 -6.01
C LYS A 52 15.95 32.21 -5.54
N ILE A 53 15.29 32.44 -4.43
CA ILE A 53 14.28 31.52 -3.88
C ILE A 53 12.92 32.19 -3.94
N PHE A 54 11.94 31.43 -4.40
CA PHE A 54 10.54 31.82 -4.50
C PHE A 54 9.68 30.81 -3.77
N LEU A 55 8.70 31.28 -3.01
CA LEU A 55 7.62 30.45 -2.50
C LEU A 55 6.35 30.80 -3.27
N ILE A 56 5.98 29.95 -4.25
CA ILE A 56 4.92 30.27 -5.21
C ILE A 56 3.62 29.54 -4.86
N LYS A 57 2.55 30.30 -4.61
CA LYS A 57 1.20 29.75 -4.44
C LYS A 57 0.69 29.15 -5.74
N ASN A 58 0.17 27.92 -5.69
CA ASN A 58 -0.46 27.22 -6.83
C ASN A 58 0.39 27.23 -8.12
N PHE A 59 1.67 26.88 -8.00
CA PHE A 59 2.59 26.83 -9.13
C PHE A 59 2.07 25.95 -10.27
N ASN A 60 2.00 26.52 -11.49
CA ASN A 60 1.67 25.81 -12.72
C ASN A 60 2.95 25.63 -13.56
N SER A 61 3.28 24.40 -13.96
CA SER A 61 4.51 24.09 -14.70
C SER A 61 4.64 24.84 -16.03
N ARG A 62 3.53 25.28 -16.64
CA ARG A 62 3.56 26.13 -17.86
C ARG A 62 4.26 27.48 -17.64
N LYS A 63 4.46 27.88 -16.38
CA LYS A 63 5.10 29.13 -15.97
C LYS A 63 6.63 29.01 -15.78
N LEU A 64 7.19 27.80 -15.87
CA LEU A 64 8.63 27.55 -15.71
C LEU A 64 9.53 28.35 -16.68
N PRO A 65 9.19 28.52 -17.98
CA PRO A 65 10.05 29.28 -18.91
C PRO A 65 10.20 30.76 -18.55
N GLN A 66 9.19 31.34 -17.88
CA GLN A 66 9.26 32.73 -17.43
C GLN A 66 10.23 32.91 -16.26
N LEU A 67 10.44 31.86 -15.46
CA LEU A 67 11.37 31.86 -14.34
C LEU A 67 12.85 31.82 -14.79
N GLU A 68 13.15 31.23 -15.95
CA GLU A 68 14.52 31.16 -16.48
C GLU A 68 15.11 32.53 -16.83
N ASN A 69 14.25 33.51 -17.15
CA ASN A 69 14.65 34.87 -17.49
C ASN A 69 14.96 35.73 -16.24
N ILE A 70 14.62 35.25 -15.04
CA ILE A 70 14.76 36.02 -13.79
C ILE A 70 16.21 36.35 -13.45
N CYS A 71 17.16 35.49 -13.80
CA CYS A 71 18.58 35.75 -13.55
C CYS A 71 19.19 36.83 -14.46
N ASN A 72 18.52 37.16 -15.57
CA ASN A 72 19.01 38.16 -16.53
C ASN A 72 18.45 39.56 -16.25
N SER A 73 17.38 39.67 -15.46
CA SER A 73 16.79 40.95 -15.09
C SER A 73 17.56 41.61 -13.95
N LYS A 74 17.98 42.86 -14.16
CA LYS A 74 18.56 43.73 -13.13
C LYS A 74 17.52 44.22 -12.11
N ASN A 75 16.23 44.05 -12.39
CA ASN A 75 15.16 44.45 -11.49
C ASN A 75 14.82 43.28 -10.56
N ASN A 76 15.00 43.50 -9.26
CA ASN A 76 14.64 42.55 -8.20
C ASN A 76 13.13 42.38 -8.00
N TYR A 77 12.32 43.16 -8.72
CA TYR A 77 10.87 43.10 -8.68
C TYR A 77 10.36 42.38 -9.93
N PHE A 78 10.08 41.08 -9.79
CA PHE A 78 9.20 40.39 -10.71
C PHE A 78 7.80 40.41 -10.10
N GLU A 79 6.91 41.17 -10.73
CA GLU A 79 5.49 41.19 -10.40
C GLU A 79 4.86 39.93 -11.00
N TYR A 80 5.03 38.84 -10.28
CA TYR A 80 4.26 37.63 -10.52
C TYR A 80 3.02 37.71 -9.65
N ASP A 81 1.86 37.60 -10.28
CA ASP A 81 0.52 37.77 -9.71
C ASP A 81 0.41 37.37 -8.22
N SER A 82 0.13 38.39 -7.40
CA SER A 82 -0.17 38.46 -5.97
C SER A 82 0.12 37.23 -5.08
N ASN A 83 0.97 37.45 -4.05
CA ASN A 83 1.37 36.54 -2.95
C ASN A 83 2.71 35.79 -3.15
N GLN A 84 3.75 36.47 -3.67
CA GLN A 84 5.12 35.97 -3.63
C GLN A 84 5.93 36.69 -2.55
N GLN A 85 6.54 35.93 -1.64
CA GLN A 85 7.66 36.43 -0.84
C GLN A 85 8.95 36.11 -1.60
N ILE A 86 9.65 37.18 -2.00
CA ILE A 86 10.92 37.10 -2.72
C ILE A 86 12.04 37.27 -1.70
N SER A 87 12.96 36.31 -1.64
CA SER A 87 14.18 36.48 -0.87
C SER A 87 15.10 37.54 -1.50
N PRO A 88 15.78 38.39 -0.71
CA PRO A 88 16.85 39.24 -1.21
C PRO A 88 18.03 38.41 -1.77
N LEU A 89 18.82 39.05 -2.63
CA LEU A 89 20.05 38.52 -3.24
C LEU A 89 21.11 38.23 -2.17
N VAL A 90 21.63 37.00 -2.09
CA VAL A 90 22.66 36.64 -1.08
C VAL A 90 23.94 36.08 -1.69
N LYS A 91 25.08 36.63 -1.23
CA LYS A 91 26.47 36.27 -1.57
C LYS A 91 27.22 35.71 -0.35
N LYS A 92 26.61 34.78 0.40
CA LYS A 92 27.21 34.17 1.61
C LYS A 92 27.30 32.65 1.46
N SER A 93 28.26 32.03 2.15
CA SER A 93 28.45 30.58 2.20
C SER A 93 27.31 29.84 2.92
N GLU A 94 26.65 30.54 3.84
CA GLU A 94 25.44 30.09 4.51
C GLU A 94 24.36 31.16 4.31
N PHE A 95 23.19 30.72 3.87
CA PHE A 95 22.05 31.59 3.59
C PHE A 95 20.82 31.07 4.32
N ILE A 96 20.22 31.92 5.17
CA ILE A 96 18.98 31.62 5.89
C ILE A 96 17.86 32.52 5.37
N TRP A 97 16.74 31.92 4.98
CA TRP A 97 15.51 32.59 4.57
C TRP A 97 14.34 32.09 5.39
N GLU A 98 13.87 32.95 6.28
CA GLU A 98 12.71 32.69 7.12
C GLU A 98 11.62 33.73 6.86
N GLY A 99 10.38 33.33 7.11
CA GLY A 99 9.23 34.22 6.94
C GLY A 99 7.93 33.53 7.29
N ASN A 100 6.85 34.30 7.19
CA ASN A 100 5.51 33.84 7.49
C ASN A 100 4.61 33.95 6.26
N VAL A 101 3.82 32.91 6.02
CA VAL A 101 2.77 32.85 5.01
C VAL A 101 1.48 33.39 5.64
N THR A 102 1.01 34.55 5.16
CA THR A 102 -0.19 35.20 5.70
C THR A 102 -1.50 34.54 5.25
N HIS A 103 -1.48 33.84 4.11
CA HIS A 103 -2.68 33.27 3.50
C HIS A 103 -2.53 31.77 3.28
N ALA A 104 -3.50 31.01 3.76
CA ALA A 104 -3.61 29.59 3.54
C ALA A 104 -3.58 29.23 2.04
N GLY A 105 -3.04 28.05 1.77
CA GLY A 105 -2.97 27.49 0.43
C GLY A 105 -1.72 26.65 0.23
N PHE A 106 -1.53 26.21 -1.01
CA PHE A 106 -0.44 25.31 -1.33
C PHE A 106 0.67 26.06 -2.05
N TYR A 107 1.86 26.02 -1.47
CA TYR A 107 3.01 26.74 -1.98
C TYR A 107 4.08 25.76 -2.43
N THR A 108 4.73 26.11 -3.53
CA THR A 108 5.85 25.35 -4.10
C THR A 108 7.10 26.20 -3.97
N PRO A 109 8.11 25.75 -3.21
CA PRO A 109 9.39 26.40 -3.18
C PRO A 109 10.15 26.12 -4.48
N ILE A 110 10.64 27.18 -5.10
CA ILE A 110 11.45 27.13 -6.31
C ILE A 110 12.75 27.86 -6.03
N ILE A 111 13.85 27.16 -6.27
CA ILE A 111 15.21 27.67 -6.11
C ILE A 111 15.79 27.77 -7.51
N ILE A 112 16.25 28.96 -7.88
CA ILE A 112 16.89 29.22 -9.16
C ILE A 112 18.35 29.55 -8.89
N ASN A 113 19.24 28.69 -9.40
CA ASN A 113 20.65 28.98 -9.48
C ASN A 113 20.90 29.93 -10.66
N CYS A 114 21.32 31.16 -10.37
CA CYS A 114 21.62 32.16 -11.38
C CYS A 114 23.07 32.13 -11.84
N GLU A 115 23.88 31.22 -11.29
CA GLU A 115 25.26 31.07 -11.71
C GLU A 115 25.37 30.36 -13.06
N LYS A 116 26.27 30.85 -13.91
CA LYS A 116 26.58 30.23 -15.21
C LYS A 116 27.41 28.94 -15.09
N SER A 117 28.00 28.68 -13.91
CA SER A 117 28.81 27.48 -13.65
C SER A 117 27.91 26.36 -13.12
N LEU A 118 27.89 25.21 -13.81
CA LEU A 118 26.98 24.08 -13.52
C LEU A 118 27.54 23.08 -12.47
N ASN A 119 28.58 23.47 -11.72
CA ASN A 119 29.32 22.55 -10.83
C ASN A 119 29.26 22.92 -9.33
N SER A 120 28.38 23.81 -8.91
CA SER A 120 28.18 24.07 -7.48
C SER A 120 27.41 22.93 -6.80
N LYS A 121 27.67 22.70 -5.52
CA LYS A 121 26.94 21.70 -4.72
C LYS A 121 26.37 22.42 -3.52
N PHE A 122 25.05 22.35 -3.34
CA PHE A 122 24.40 22.99 -2.21
C PHE A 122 23.62 21.96 -1.40
N ASP A 123 23.71 22.10 -0.09
CA ASP A 123 22.90 21.41 0.87
C ASP A 123 21.77 22.36 1.27
N ILE A 124 20.54 21.99 0.93
CA ILE A 124 19.34 22.76 1.24
C ILE A 124 18.63 22.06 2.40
N PHE A 125 18.54 22.77 3.52
CA PHE A 125 17.72 22.43 4.66
C PHE A 125 16.49 23.30 4.60
N TYR A 126 15.30 22.70 4.66
CA TYR A 126 14.07 23.48 4.76
C TYR A 126 13.10 22.86 5.74
N GLN A 127 12.33 23.73 6.38
CA GLN A 127 11.34 23.40 7.39
C GLN A 127 10.08 24.24 7.12
N PHE A 128 8.93 23.56 7.13
CA PHE A 128 7.62 24.20 7.10
C PHE A 128 6.89 23.91 8.39
N LYS A 129 6.17 24.91 8.90
CA LYS A 129 5.41 24.78 10.14
C LYS A 129 4.09 25.53 10.04
N ASN A 130 2.99 24.81 10.21
CA ASN A 130 1.69 25.43 10.45
C ASN A 130 1.59 25.84 11.93
N GLN A 131 0.68 26.77 12.25
CA GLN A 131 0.58 27.36 13.59
C GLN A 131 0.38 26.30 14.68
N ASP A 132 -0.51 25.34 14.44
CA ASP A 132 -0.91 24.32 15.42
C ASP A 132 -0.36 22.91 15.09
N SER A 133 0.38 22.77 13.98
CA SER A 133 0.75 21.46 13.43
C SER A 133 2.01 21.55 12.57
N LEU A 134 2.82 20.51 12.61
CA LEU A 134 3.92 20.31 11.65
C LEU A 134 3.47 19.62 10.36
N LEU A 135 2.21 19.16 10.30
CA LEU A 135 1.68 18.48 9.12
C LEU A 135 1.33 19.46 8.01
N ASP A 136 1.47 18.99 6.77
CA ASP A 136 0.84 19.59 5.60
C ASP A 136 -0.69 19.58 5.78
N THR A 137 -1.38 20.68 5.45
CA THR A 137 -2.84 20.77 5.60
C THR A 137 -3.60 19.68 4.82
N ARG A 138 -3.01 19.11 3.76
CA ARG A 138 -3.61 17.97 3.01
C ARG A 138 -3.62 16.68 3.82
N ASP A 139 -2.67 16.53 4.74
CA ASP A 139 -2.47 15.32 5.53
C ASP A 139 -3.11 15.41 6.92
N GLU A 140 -3.64 16.57 7.30
CA GLU A 140 -4.35 16.74 8.57
C GLU A 140 -5.58 15.83 8.71
N ILE A 141 -6.17 15.42 7.59
CA ILE A 141 -7.31 14.49 7.54
C ILE A 141 -6.91 13.03 7.81
N CYS A 142 -5.62 12.67 7.65
CA CYS A 142 -5.15 11.28 7.79
C CYS A 142 -5.59 10.64 9.11
N PRO A 143 -5.38 11.22 10.30
CA PRO A 143 -5.84 10.64 11.56
C PRO A 143 -7.32 10.21 11.55
N MET A 144 -8.22 11.06 11.04
CA MET A 144 -9.65 10.75 10.98
C MET A 144 -9.94 9.57 10.06
N ILE A 145 -9.24 9.48 8.94
CA ILE A 145 -9.36 8.38 7.99
C ILE A 145 -8.91 7.06 8.62
N HIS A 146 -7.80 7.06 9.37
CA HIS A 146 -7.32 5.86 10.06
C HIS A 146 -8.29 5.40 11.16
N ILE A 147 -8.92 6.34 11.88
CA ILE A 147 -9.98 6.01 12.86
C ILE A 147 -11.18 5.37 12.18
N PHE A 148 -11.63 5.95 11.06
CA PHE A 148 -12.75 5.42 10.29
C PHE A 148 -12.45 4.01 9.75
N LEU A 149 -11.27 3.80 9.17
CA LEU A 149 -10.83 2.48 8.69
C LEU A 149 -10.72 1.47 9.83
N LEU A 150 -10.19 1.87 11.00
CA LEU A 150 -10.13 1.01 12.19
C LEU A 150 -11.53 0.47 12.56
N PHE A 151 -12.53 1.35 12.57
CA PHE A 151 -13.92 0.99 12.84
C PHE A 151 -14.48 0.03 11.78
N LEU A 152 -14.22 0.29 10.49
CA LEU A 152 -14.64 -0.59 9.40
C LEU A 152 -14.01 -2.00 9.51
N TYR A 153 -12.71 -2.09 9.79
CA TYR A 153 -12.03 -3.38 9.97
C TYR A 153 -12.49 -4.11 11.23
N MET A 154 -12.87 -3.38 12.28
CA MET A 154 -13.51 -3.97 13.47
C MET A 154 -14.86 -4.60 13.12
N ILE A 155 -15.69 -3.94 12.30
CA ILE A 155 -16.94 -4.54 11.82
C ILE A 155 -16.66 -5.83 11.03
N VAL A 156 -15.72 -5.80 10.09
CA VAL A 156 -15.34 -6.99 9.30
C VAL A 156 -14.88 -8.12 10.22
N PHE A 157 -14.07 -7.83 11.23
CA PHE A 157 -13.64 -8.80 12.24
C PHE A 157 -14.83 -9.39 13.01
N LEU A 158 -15.74 -8.56 13.50
CA LEU A 158 -16.92 -9.00 14.25
C LEU A 158 -17.85 -9.88 13.40
N VAL A 159 -18.02 -9.56 12.11
CA VAL A 159 -18.80 -10.39 11.18
C VAL A 159 -18.14 -11.77 11.02
N TRP A 160 -16.81 -11.82 10.84
CA TRP A 160 -16.09 -13.10 10.79
C TRP A 160 -16.21 -13.89 12.08
N LEU A 161 -16.06 -13.22 13.24
CA LEU A 161 -16.19 -13.86 14.54
C LEU A 161 -17.60 -14.43 14.74
N ALA A 162 -18.63 -13.65 14.47
CA ALA A 162 -20.03 -14.07 14.58
C ALA A 162 -20.35 -15.24 13.64
N ASN A 163 -19.85 -15.21 12.40
CA ASN A 163 -20.00 -16.32 11.45
C ASN A 163 -19.32 -17.59 11.97
N GLY A 164 -18.11 -17.47 12.52
CA GLY A 164 -17.36 -18.61 13.07
C GLY A 164 -18.00 -19.22 14.32
N LEU A 165 -18.62 -18.41 15.17
CA LEU A 165 -19.33 -18.85 16.38
C LEU A 165 -20.70 -19.46 16.06
N SER A 166 -21.45 -18.85 15.14
CA SER A 166 -22.80 -19.30 14.79
C SER A 166 -22.81 -20.56 13.92
N HIS A 167 -21.76 -20.76 13.11
CA HIS A 167 -21.67 -21.85 12.14
C HIS A 167 -20.36 -22.64 12.29
N THR A 168 -20.13 -23.19 13.48
CA THR A 168 -18.92 -23.95 13.81
C THR A 168 -18.67 -25.15 12.88
N SER A 169 -19.74 -25.78 12.40
CA SER A 169 -19.68 -26.89 11.43
C SER A 169 -19.14 -26.49 10.05
N PHE A 170 -19.18 -25.20 9.72
CA PHE A 170 -18.70 -24.61 8.47
C PHE A 170 -17.27 -24.02 8.60
N ARG A 171 -16.66 -24.10 9.78
CA ARG A 171 -15.34 -23.50 10.02
C ARG A 171 -14.24 -24.28 9.28
N ILE A 172 -13.87 -23.77 8.11
CA ILE A 172 -12.67 -24.19 7.38
C ILE A 172 -11.43 -23.44 7.89
N PRO A 173 -10.21 -24.00 7.83
CA PRO A 173 -8.99 -23.31 8.26
C PRO A 173 -8.81 -21.92 7.63
N ILE A 174 -9.20 -21.74 6.37
CA ILE A 174 -9.19 -20.43 5.66
C ILE A 174 -10.00 -19.38 6.42
N HIS A 175 -11.12 -19.75 7.05
CA HIS A 175 -11.93 -18.82 7.85
C HIS A 175 -11.14 -18.24 9.02
N THR A 176 -10.31 -19.06 9.67
CA THR A 176 -9.46 -18.57 10.77
C THR A 176 -8.46 -17.53 10.24
N LEU A 177 -7.92 -17.73 9.04
CA LEU A 177 -7.03 -16.77 8.40
C LEU A 177 -7.77 -15.45 8.06
N PHE A 178 -8.98 -15.53 7.51
CA PHE A 178 -9.82 -14.34 7.28
C PHE A 178 -10.20 -13.60 8.57
N CYS A 179 -10.35 -14.30 9.69
CA CYS A 179 -10.65 -13.69 10.98
C CYS A 179 -9.41 -13.00 11.59
N ILE A 180 -8.22 -13.59 11.43
CA ILE A 180 -6.96 -13.03 11.94
C ILE A 180 -6.51 -11.81 11.11
N GLN A 181 -6.74 -11.82 9.81
CA GLN A 181 -6.25 -10.76 8.91
C GLN A 181 -6.68 -9.34 9.32
N PRO A 182 -7.96 -9.03 9.59
CA PRO A 182 -8.38 -7.72 10.08
C PRO A 182 -7.70 -7.30 11.40
N ILE A 183 -7.30 -8.24 12.26
CA ILE A 183 -6.61 -7.91 13.52
C ILE A 183 -5.27 -7.26 13.23
N PHE A 184 -4.45 -7.87 12.36
CA PHE A 184 -3.16 -7.27 11.97
C PHE A 184 -3.34 -5.89 11.34
N LYS A 185 -4.38 -5.73 10.52
CA LYS A 185 -4.67 -4.43 9.91
C LYS A 185 -5.10 -3.38 10.94
N MET A 186 -5.96 -3.74 11.90
CA MET A 186 -6.36 -2.83 12.98
C MET A 186 -5.16 -2.41 13.84
N ILE A 187 -4.26 -3.34 14.17
CA ILE A 187 -3.03 -3.02 14.93
C ILE A 187 -2.17 -2.03 14.12
N SER A 188 -1.93 -2.32 12.84
CA SER A 188 -1.19 -1.42 11.94
C SER A 188 -1.81 -0.02 11.89
N LEU A 189 -3.12 0.08 11.64
CA LEU A 189 -3.84 1.35 11.58
C LEU A 189 -3.80 2.13 12.90
N LYS A 190 -3.84 1.44 14.05
CA LYS A 190 -3.75 2.07 15.37
C LYS A 190 -2.38 2.71 15.60
N PHE A 191 -1.30 2.03 15.22
CA PHE A 191 0.06 2.58 15.33
C PHE A 191 0.32 3.67 14.29
N LEU A 192 -0.24 3.52 13.08
CA LEU A 192 -0.16 4.55 12.05
C LEU A 192 -0.90 5.82 12.45
N LEU A 193 -2.08 5.71 13.06
CA LEU A 193 -2.81 6.83 13.68
C LEU A 193 -1.95 7.54 14.73
N ASP A 194 -1.32 6.78 15.63
CA ASP A 194 -0.47 7.32 16.69
C ASP A 194 0.79 8.01 16.12
N LEU A 195 1.39 7.46 15.06
CA LEU A 195 2.45 8.11 14.30
C LEU A 195 1.99 9.45 13.72
N TRP A 196 0.82 9.51 13.07
CA TRP A 196 0.30 10.75 12.50
C TRP A 196 -0.02 11.81 13.56
N ILE A 197 -0.57 11.41 14.71
CA ILE A 197 -0.80 12.33 15.84
C ILE A 197 0.54 12.82 16.39
N THR A 198 1.53 11.94 16.55
CA THR A 198 2.87 12.31 17.01
C THR A 198 3.52 13.29 16.03
N LYS A 199 3.39 13.05 14.72
CA LYS A 199 3.90 13.92 13.64
C LYS A 199 3.31 15.33 13.62
N ARG A 200 2.14 15.55 14.24
CA ARG A 200 1.59 16.92 14.40
C ARG A 200 2.46 17.78 15.30
N VAL A 201 3.13 17.17 16.28
CA VAL A 201 3.83 17.88 17.36
C VAL A 201 5.34 17.74 17.25
N THR A 202 5.84 16.59 16.80
CA THR A 202 7.28 16.31 16.65
C THR A 202 7.63 15.75 15.29
N GLU A 203 8.81 16.11 14.79
CA GLU A 203 9.33 15.67 13.49
C GLU A 203 9.89 14.24 13.53
N SER A 204 10.31 13.80 14.72
CA SER A 204 10.97 12.51 14.95
C SER A 204 10.08 11.59 15.79
N PRO A 205 9.07 10.95 15.18
CA PRO A 205 8.29 9.96 15.90
C PRO A 205 9.19 8.78 16.34
N PRO A 206 8.82 8.07 17.43
CA PRO A 206 9.60 6.92 17.88
C PRO A 206 9.69 5.82 16.81
N PHE A 207 10.93 5.49 16.41
CA PHE A 207 11.22 4.51 15.34
C PHE A 207 10.54 3.14 15.55
N TRP A 208 10.40 2.69 16.79
CA TRP A 208 9.75 1.41 17.09
C TRP A 208 8.29 1.35 16.62
N LYS A 209 7.56 2.48 16.61
CA LYS A 209 6.17 2.53 16.12
C LYS A 209 6.13 2.23 14.62
N GLU A 210 7.08 2.75 13.85
CA GLU A 210 7.20 2.48 12.41
C GLU A 210 7.51 1.01 12.14
N ILE A 211 8.42 0.40 12.92
CA ILE A 211 8.70 -1.04 12.83
C ILE A 211 7.42 -1.86 13.05
N VAL A 212 6.62 -1.53 14.08
CA VAL A 212 5.38 -2.26 14.36
C VAL A 212 4.39 -2.15 13.21
N VAL A 213 4.22 -0.95 12.62
CA VAL A 213 3.37 -0.75 11.44
C VAL A 213 3.85 -1.64 10.30
N HIS A 214 5.14 -1.60 9.96
CA HIS A 214 5.69 -2.40 8.87
C HIS A 214 5.56 -3.91 9.09
N VAL A 215 5.79 -4.39 10.32
CA VAL A 215 5.62 -5.82 10.64
C VAL A 215 4.14 -6.23 10.55
N CYS A 216 3.21 -5.40 11.04
CA CYS A 216 1.78 -5.72 10.94
C CYS A 216 1.27 -5.68 9.50
N ASP A 217 1.72 -4.71 8.70
CA ASP A 217 1.42 -4.65 7.27
C ASP A 217 2.01 -5.84 6.51
N PHE A 218 3.24 -6.25 6.84
CA PHE A 218 3.84 -7.49 6.31
C PHE A 218 2.96 -8.70 6.55
N LEU A 219 2.56 -8.91 7.80
CA LEU A 219 1.74 -10.05 8.18
C LEU A 219 0.37 -9.99 7.51
N ASN A 220 -0.25 -8.81 7.48
CA ASN A 220 -1.55 -8.60 6.82
C ASN A 220 -1.49 -8.90 5.31
N TYR A 221 -0.54 -8.31 4.58
CA TYR A 221 -0.43 -8.53 3.14
C TYR A 221 -0.01 -9.95 2.79
N SER A 222 0.93 -10.54 3.54
CA SER A 222 1.39 -11.91 3.30
C SER A 222 0.26 -12.90 3.54
N LEU A 223 -0.55 -12.67 4.58
CA LEU A 223 -1.72 -13.47 4.88
C LEU A 223 -2.80 -13.32 3.82
N LEU A 224 -3.09 -12.10 3.35
CA LEU A 224 -4.05 -11.84 2.28
C LEU A 224 -3.71 -12.62 1.00
N VAL A 225 -2.47 -12.49 0.52
CA VAL A 225 -1.99 -13.17 -0.68
C VAL A 225 -1.96 -14.70 -0.48
N SER A 226 -1.53 -15.16 0.70
CA SER A 226 -1.54 -16.59 1.04
C SER A 226 -2.96 -17.17 1.01
N VAL A 227 -3.95 -16.44 1.54
CA VAL A 227 -5.35 -16.90 1.58
C VAL A 227 -5.93 -17.01 0.17
N ILE A 228 -5.62 -16.08 -0.72
CA ILE A 228 -6.03 -16.15 -2.13
C ILE A 228 -5.47 -17.43 -2.77
N THR A 229 -4.18 -17.72 -2.58
CA THR A 229 -3.58 -18.94 -3.13
C THR A 229 -4.10 -20.20 -2.45
N TYR A 230 -4.32 -20.20 -1.14
CA TYR A 230 -4.93 -21.32 -0.42
C TYR A 230 -6.34 -21.62 -0.97
N ALA A 231 -7.16 -20.59 -1.16
CA ALA A 231 -8.49 -20.73 -1.74
C ALA A 231 -8.41 -21.30 -3.16
N GLY A 232 -7.49 -20.79 -4.01
CA GLY A 232 -7.28 -21.28 -5.37
C GLY A 232 -6.72 -22.70 -5.46
N ALA A 233 -5.87 -23.06 -4.50
CA ALA A 233 -5.35 -24.42 -4.37
C ALA A 233 -6.42 -25.38 -3.80
N GLY A 234 -7.52 -24.84 -3.25
CA GLY A 234 -8.69 -25.59 -2.80
C GLY A 234 -8.58 -26.16 -1.39
N ILE A 235 -7.68 -25.64 -0.56
CA ILE A 235 -7.42 -26.21 0.78
C ILE A 235 -8.68 -26.18 1.64
N CYS A 236 -9.08 -27.35 2.13
CA CYS A 236 -10.31 -27.58 2.91
C CYS A 236 -11.61 -27.11 2.25
N ILE A 237 -11.58 -26.77 0.94
CA ILE A 237 -12.77 -26.49 0.14
C ILE A 237 -13.13 -27.76 -0.65
N TYR A 238 -12.17 -28.24 -1.46
CA TYR A 238 -12.30 -29.47 -2.24
C TYR A 238 -11.05 -30.36 -2.15
N ARG A 239 -9.96 -29.91 -1.52
CA ARG A 239 -8.78 -30.73 -1.21
C ARG A 239 -8.53 -30.76 0.29
N ASN A 240 -8.57 -31.96 0.88
CA ASN A 240 -8.37 -32.12 2.33
C ASN A 240 -6.92 -32.41 2.74
N ARG A 241 -6.09 -32.94 1.85
CA ARG A 241 -4.68 -33.22 2.12
C ARG A 241 -3.79 -32.21 1.41
N PHE A 242 -3.04 -31.47 2.20
CA PHE A 242 -1.93 -30.62 1.78
C PHE A 242 -0.69 -31.09 2.50
N THR A 243 0.43 -31.13 1.80
CA THR A 243 1.72 -31.42 2.43
C THR A 243 2.23 -30.18 3.15
N ILE A 244 3.07 -30.36 4.17
CA ILE A 244 3.74 -29.22 4.85
C ILE A 244 4.54 -28.39 3.84
N GLN A 245 5.12 -29.04 2.82
CA GLN A 245 5.81 -28.38 1.74
C GLN A 245 4.88 -27.43 0.95
N ASP A 246 3.67 -27.86 0.59
CA ASP A 246 2.71 -26.98 -0.10
C ASP A 246 2.39 -25.74 0.75
N HIS A 247 2.23 -25.91 2.06
CA HIS A 247 2.00 -24.78 2.97
C HIS A 247 3.18 -23.81 2.98
N PHE A 248 4.40 -24.34 3.09
CA PHE A 248 5.62 -23.55 3.09
C PHE A 248 5.80 -22.79 1.79
N GLU A 249 5.60 -23.43 0.63
CA GLU A 249 5.72 -22.78 -0.68
C GLU A 249 4.72 -21.62 -0.85
N ILE A 250 3.48 -21.79 -0.39
CA ILE A 250 2.45 -20.73 -0.45
C ILE A 250 2.84 -19.57 0.46
N ILE A 251 3.22 -19.83 1.71
CA ILE A 251 3.57 -18.79 2.68
C ILE A 251 4.83 -18.04 2.24
N CYS A 252 5.87 -18.76 1.83
CA CYS A 252 7.13 -18.16 1.40
C CYS A 252 6.99 -17.34 0.12
N SER A 253 6.29 -17.85 -0.90
CA SER A 253 6.06 -17.09 -2.14
C SER A 253 5.24 -15.83 -1.89
N SER A 254 4.20 -15.92 -1.06
CA SER A 254 3.36 -14.77 -0.68
C SER A 254 4.14 -13.74 0.13
N SER A 255 4.95 -14.20 1.09
CA SER A 255 5.82 -13.36 1.90
C SER A 255 6.89 -12.66 1.05
N LEU A 256 7.48 -13.37 0.09
CA LEU A 256 8.50 -12.79 -0.79
C LEU A 256 7.92 -11.68 -1.67
N LEU A 257 6.69 -11.86 -2.15
CA LEU A 257 5.97 -10.84 -2.93
C LEU A 257 5.68 -9.58 -2.10
N THR A 258 5.39 -9.73 -0.80
CA THR A 258 4.99 -8.62 0.08
C THR A 258 6.16 -7.91 0.73
N VAL A 259 7.29 -8.59 0.96
CA VAL A 259 8.56 -7.95 1.40
C VAL A 259 8.87 -6.74 0.53
N CYS A 260 8.64 -6.83 -0.77
CA CYS A 260 8.91 -5.75 -1.69
C CYS A 260 8.08 -4.49 -1.41
N LEU A 261 6.82 -4.64 -0.99
CA LEU A 261 5.97 -3.50 -0.64
C LEU A 261 6.50 -2.73 0.59
N ILE A 262 7.25 -3.41 1.46
CA ILE A 262 7.73 -2.88 2.73
C ILE A 262 9.13 -2.32 2.61
N LEU A 263 9.93 -2.87 1.68
CA LEU A 263 11.26 -2.35 1.41
C LEU A 263 11.24 -1.02 0.65
N ILE A 264 10.13 -0.65 0.00
CA ILE A 264 9.93 0.61 -0.74
C ILE A 264 10.42 1.85 0.04
N PRO A 265 9.98 2.12 1.27
CA PRO A 265 10.44 3.29 2.04
C PRO A 265 11.96 3.36 2.27
N PHE A 266 12.64 2.22 2.25
CA PHE A 266 14.08 2.13 2.52
C PHE A 266 14.93 2.30 1.24
N ILE A 267 14.29 2.54 0.09
CA ILE A 267 14.97 2.71 -1.18
C ILE A 267 15.58 4.13 -1.28
N ASN A 268 16.88 4.20 -1.00
CA ASN A 268 17.65 5.46 -1.09
C ASN A 268 18.61 5.51 -2.29
N SER A 269 18.72 4.42 -3.06
CA SER A 269 19.66 4.33 -4.19
C SER A 269 19.11 3.50 -5.36
N VAL A 270 19.66 3.72 -6.55
CA VAL A 270 19.36 2.91 -7.74
C VAL A 270 19.69 1.42 -7.50
N LYS A 271 20.77 1.13 -6.75
CA LYS A 271 21.16 -0.25 -6.40
C LYS A 271 20.08 -0.94 -5.54
N SER A 272 19.54 -0.24 -4.54
CA SER A 272 18.42 -0.76 -3.73
C SER A 272 17.15 -0.96 -4.57
N ILE A 273 16.86 -0.07 -5.54
CA ILE A 273 15.73 -0.26 -6.47
C ILE A 273 15.88 -1.58 -7.24
N MET A 274 17.04 -1.79 -7.85
CA MET A 274 17.31 -2.98 -8.66
C MET A 274 17.22 -4.26 -7.81
N PHE A 275 17.75 -4.22 -6.59
CA PHE A 275 17.65 -5.35 -5.65
C PHE A 275 16.21 -5.68 -5.29
N VAL A 276 15.41 -4.69 -4.89
CA VAL A 276 13.99 -4.88 -4.56
C VAL A 276 13.24 -5.42 -5.78
N LEU A 277 13.53 -4.94 -6.98
CA LEU A 277 12.90 -5.43 -8.21
C LEU A 277 13.21 -6.90 -8.48
N ILE A 278 14.46 -7.32 -8.32
CA ILE A 278 14.85 -8.73 -8.52
C ILE A 278 14.05 -9.63 -7.56
N ILE A 279 13.95 -9.23 -6.28
CA ILE A 279 13.14 -9.96 -5.29
C ILE A 279 11.67 -9.99 -5.71
N THR A 280 11.10 -8.86 -6.15
CA THR A 280 9.70 -8.79 -6.60
C THR A 280 9.45 -9.73 -7.78
N CYS A 281 10.35 -9.75 -8.78
CA CYS A 281 10.21 -10.61 -9.94
C CYS A 281 10.26 -12.09 -9.52
N ILE A 282 11.21 -12.49 -8.67
CA ILE A 282 11.31 -13.87 -8.17
C ILE A 282 10.03 -14.25 -7.41
N GLY A 283 9.58 -13.40 -6.48
CA GLY A 283 8.34 -13.61 -5.72
C GLY A 283 7.12 -13.74 -6.62
N LEU A 284 6.99 -12.86 -7.61
CA LEU A 284 5.89 -12.87 -8.57
C LEU A 284 5.88 -14.14 -9.42
N PHE A 285 7.02 -14.53 -10.00
CA PHE A 285 7.10 -15.75 -10.82
C PHE A 285 6.82 -17.01 -10.00
N TRP A 286 7.34 -17.09 -8.78
CA TRP A 286 7.05 -18.20 -7.89
C TRP A 286 5.56 -18.25 -7.54
N HIS A 287 4.97 -17.13 -7.16
CA HIS A 287 3.55 -17.05 -6.83
C HIS A 287 2.64 -17.39 -8.02
N LEU A 288 2.95 -16.87 -9.22
CA LEU A 288 2.24 -17.19 -10.45
C LEU A 288 2.33 -18.69 -10.79
N LYS A 289 3.51 -19.30 -10.65
CA LYS A 289 3.70 -20.75 -10.84
C LYS A 289 2.74 -21.54 -9.95
N LEU A 290 2.64 -21.22 -8.66
CA LEU A 290 1.75 -21.91 -7.71
C LEU A 290 0.27 -21.76 -8.08
N ASN A 291 -0.15 -20.54 -8.47
CA ASN A 291 -1.53 -20.29 -8.88
C ASN A 291 -1.88 -21.00 -10.20
N VAL A 292 -0.98 -21.06 -11.18
CA VAL A 292 -1.18 -21.80 -12.45
C VAL A 292 -1.31 -23.29 -12.19
N ILE A 293 -0.44 -23.88 -11.36
CA ILE A 293 -0.53 -25.29 -10.97
C ILE A 293 -1.88 -25.57 -10.29
N SER A 294 -2.29 -24.70 -9.37
CA SER A 294 -3.58 -24.82 -8.68
C SER A 294 -4.76 -24.75 -9.64
N LEU A 295 -4.70 -23.88 -10.65
CA LEU A 295 -5.71 -23.77 -11.70
C LEU A 295 -5.78 -25.04 -12.54
N ILE A 296 -4.64 -25.59 -12.97
CA ILE A 296 -4.58 -26.87 -13.72
C ILE A 296 -5.18 -28.01 -12.90
N ILE A 297 -4.81 -28.14 -11.63
CA ILE A 297 -5.35 -29.16 -10.72
C ILE A 297 -6.87 -29.00 -10.60
N SER A 298 -7.35 -27.77 -10.36
CA SER A 298 -8.79 -27.52 -10.25
C SER A 298 -9.55 -27.87 -11.54
N SER A 299 -8.95 -27.67 -12.73
CA SER A 299 -9.57 -28.02 -14.02
C SER A 299 -9.72 -29.52 -14.16
N ARG A 300 -8.66 -30.26 -13.85
CA ARG A 300 -8.68 -31.73 -13.92
C ARG A 300 -9.71 -32.34 -12.96
N ILE A 301 -9.79 -31.82 -11.73
CA ILE A 301 -10.80 -32.27 -10.77
C ILE A 301 -12.21 -31.98 -11.29
N LEU A 302 -12.43 -30.80 -11.89
CA LEU A 302 -13.72 -30.43 -12.46
C LEU A 302 -14.17 -31.41 -13.56
N GLU A 303 -13.26 -31.79 -14.45
CA GLU A 303 -13.53 -32.75 -15.53
C GLU A 303 -13.81 -34.17 -15.02
N GLN A 304 -13.11 -34.59 -13.96
CA GLN A 304 -13.25 -35.93 -13.39
C GLN A 304 -14.50 -36.08 -12.50
N MET A 305 -15.03 -34.96 -11.99
CA MET A 305 -16.17 -34.91 -11.07
C MET A 305 -17.44 -34.36 -11.75
N LYS A 306 -17.59 -34.54 -13.08
CA LYS A 306 -18.78 -34.09 -13.84
C LYS A 306 -20.12 -34.55 -13.25
N GLY A 307 -20.16 -35.71 -12.60
CA GLY A 307 -21.37 -36.23 -11.95
C GLY A 307 -21.68 -35.64 -10.57
N GLN A 308 -20.87 -34.72 -10.04
CA GLN A 308 -20.99 -34.22 -8.67
C GLN A 308 -21.22 -32.70 -8.64
N PRO A 309 -22.49 -32.24 -8.64
CA PRO A 309 -22.82 -30.82 -8.76
C PRO A 309 -22.27 -29.99 -7.58
N ILE A 310 -22.21 -30.56 -6.38
CA ILE A 310 -21.71 -29.86 -5.18
C ILE A 310 -20.21 -29.56 -5.30
N VAL A 311 -19.40 -30.53 -5.74
CA VAL A 311 -17.95 -30.34 -5.93
C VAL A 311 -17.71 -29.31 -7.03
N HIS A 312 -18.46 -29.39 -8.13
CA HIS A 312 -18.41 -28.42 -9.21
C HIS A 312 -18.71 -26.99 -8.73
N SER A 313 -19.76 -26.82 -7.91
CA SER A 313 -20.10 -25.52 -7.31
C SER A 313 -18.98 -24.98 -6.41
N LYS A 314 -18.32 -25.83 -5.60
CA LYS A 314 -17.22 -25.42 -4.71
C LYS A 314 -15.97 -24.99 -5.49
N ILE A 315 -15.61 -25.73 -6.53
CA ILE A 315 -14.47 -25.37 -7.39
C ILE A 315 -14.74 -24.05 -8.12
N ASN A 316 -15.95 -23.87 -8.66
CA ASN A 316 -16.34 -22.63 -9.32
C ASN A 316 -16.35 -21.43 -8.37
N LEU A 317 -16.80 -21.62 -7.12
CA LEU A 317 -16.73 -20.58 -6.08
C LEU A 317 -15.28 -20.14 -5.84
N SER A 318 -14.37 -21.11 -5.60
CA SER A 318 -12.94 -20.85 -5.40
C SER A 318 -12.30 -20.12 -6.58
N ARG A 319 -12.57 -20.56 -7.82
CA ARG A 319 -12.07 -19.90 -9.04
C ARG A 319 -12.59 -18.48 -9.20
N ALA A 320 -13.89 -18.27 -8.98
CA ALA A 320 -14.51 -16.96 -9.07
C ALA A 320 -13.95 -16.01 -8.01
N PHE A 321 -13.72 -16.51 -6.79
CA PHE A 321 -13.05 -15.78 -5.73
C PHE A 321 -11.64 -15.34 -6.15
N VAL A 322 -10.78 -16.28 -6.52
CA VAL A 322 -9.38 -15.98 -6.90
C VAL A 322 -9.32 -14.99 -8.06
N LYS A 323 -10.15 -15.17 -9.09
CA LYS A 323 -10.21 -14.23 -10.22
C LYS A 323 -10.61 -12.83 -9.75
N SER A 324 -11.64 -12.72 -8.90
CA SER A 324 -12.13 -11.44 -8.39
C SER A 324 -11.10 -10.74 -7.51
N SER A 325 -10.45 -11.49 -6.62
CA SER A 325 -9.41 -11.01 -5.72
C SER A 325 -8.18 -10.53 -6.47
N ILE A 326 -7.66 -11.31 -7.42
CA ILE A 326 -6.51 -10.90 -8.24
C ILE A 326 -6.84 -9.61 -9.02
N LEU A 327 -8.04 -9.54 -9.61
CA LEU A 327 -8.49 -8.34 -10.33
C LEU A 327 -8.61 -7.12 -9.42
N CYS A 328 -9.18 -7.29 -8.23
CA CYS A 328 -9.31 -6.23 -7.22
C CYS A 328 -7.94 -5.72 -6.76
N LEU A 329 -7.01 -6.63 -6.44
CA LEU A 329 -5.64 -6.26 -6.07
C LEU A 329 -4.89 -5.57 -7.20
N LEU A 330 -5.05 -6.04 -8.45
CA LEU A 330 -4.45 -5.39 -9.61
C LEU A 330 -4.96 -3.95 -9.79
N PHE A 331 -6.28 -3.73 -9.72
CA PHE A 331 -6.85 -2.39 -9.80
C PHE A 331 -6.43 -1.50 -8.62
N THR A 332 -6.34 -2.07 -7.42
CA THR A 332 -5.87 -1.35 -6.22
C THR A 332 -4.42 -0.88 -6.41
N LEU A 333 -3.53 -1.77 -6.86
CA LEU A 333 -2.13 -1.45 -7.14
C LEU A 333 -1.99 -0.43 -8.27
N LEU A 334 -2.74 -0.58 -9.36
CA LEU A 334 -2.75 0.40 -10.45
C LEU A 334 -3.23 1.77 -9.98
N GLY A 335 -4.32 1.81 -9.19
CA GLY A 335 -4.85 3.05 -8.61
C GLY A 335 -3.81 3.74 -7.72
N TYR A 336 -3.20 2.99 -6.79
CA TYR A 336 -2.13 3.50 -5.93
C TYR A 336 -0.94 4.05 -6.73
N VAL A 337 -0.50 3.32 -7.77
CA VAL A 337 0.61 3.77 -8.62
C VAL A 337 0.25 5.04 -9.39
N LEU A 338 -0.99 5.14 -9.90
CA LEU A 338 -1.47 6.31 -10.62
C LEU A 338 -1.56 7.54 -9.71
N THR A 339 -2.08 7.39 -8.49
CA THR A 339 -2.17 8.51 -7.54
C THR A 339 -0.79 8.96 -7.08
N SER A 340 0.11 8.02 -6.77
CA SER A 340 1.46 8.35 -6.33
C SER A 340 2.33 8.95 -7.44
N SER A 341 2.11 8.57 -8.71
CA SER A 341 2.85 9.14 -9.85
C SER A 341 2.35 10.52 -10.30
N SER A 342 1.08 10.84 -10.06
CA SER A 342 0.46 12.07 -10.58
C SER A 342 0.62 13.28 -9.64
N TYR A 343 1.60 13.25 -8.72
CA TYR A 343 1.84 14.30 -7.72
C TYR A 343 0.62 14.62 -6.84
N PHE A 344 -0.29 13.66 -6.62
CA PHE A 344 -1.32 13.79 -5.60
C PHE A 344 -0.69 13.84 -4.20
N SER A 345 -1.47 14.24 -3.19
CA SER A 345 -1.00 14.14 -1.80
C SER A 345 -0.81 12.69 -1.40
N ASP A 346 0.15 12.42 -0.52
CA ASP A 346 0.41 11.11 0.07
C ASP A 346 -0.87 10.50 0.65
N SER A 347 -1.68 11.35 1.31
CA SER A 347 -3.02 11.01 1.79
C SER A 347 -3.91 10.36 0.73
N THR A 348 -3.93 10.90 -0.50
CA THR A 348 -4.77 10.38 -1.59
C THR A 348 -4.35 8.97 -1.99
N SER A 349 -3.04 8.74 -2.07
CA SER A 349 -2.50 7.42 -2.38
C SER A 349 -2.78 6.41 -1.28
N ILE A 350 -2.61 6.80 -0.01
CA ILE A 350 -2.95 5.96 1.14
C ILE A 350 -4.43 5.60 1.11
N ILE A 351 -5.33 6.58 0.94
CA ILE A 351 -6.78 6.34 0.86
C ILE A 351 -7.13 5.35 -0.26
N THR A 352 -6.50 5.51 -1.43
CA THR A 352 -6.76 4.66 -2.60
C THR A 352 -6.36 3.20 -2.31
N MET A 353 -5.18 3.00 -1.72
CA MET A 353 -4.69 1.68 -1.32
C MET A 353 -5.60 1.05 -0.26
N GLU A 354 -5.90 1.78 0.81
CA GLU A 354 -6.74 1.31 1.93
C GLU A 354 -8.17 0.97 1.47
N THR A 355 -8.75 1.80 0.59
CA THR A 355 -10.08 1.54 0.04
C THR A 355 -10.10 0.25 -0.77
N GLY A 356 -9.09 0.01 -1.61
CA GLY A 356 -8.98 -1.23 -2.38
C GLY A 356 -8.82 -2.47 -1.49
N LEU A 357 -8.01 -2.39 -0.43
CA LEU A 357 -7.84 -3.47 0.55
C LEU A 357 -9.09 -3.72 1.38
N PHE A 358 -9.86 -2.67 1.68
CA PHE A 358 -11.16 -2.81 2.33
C PHE A 358 -12.18 -3.49 1.40
N ILE A 359 -12.26 -3.10 0.13
CA ILE A 359 -13.09 -3.77 -0.88
C ILE A 359 -12.73 -5.26 -0.98
N GLU A 360 -11.44 -5.59 -0.97
CA GLU A 360 -10.98 -6.99 -0.95
C GLU A 360 -11.48 -7.75 0.29
N SER A 361 -11.50 -7.09 1.45
CA SER A 361 -12.03 -7.68 2.68
C SER A 361 -13.55 -7.93 2.59
N ILE A 362 -14.29 -7.05 1.90
CA ILE A 362 -15.72 -7.27 1.59
C ILE A 362 -15.90 -8.40 0.56
N LEU A 363 -15.01 -8.55 -0.42
CA LEU A 363 -15.03 -9.67 -1.35
C LEU A 363 -14.81 -10.99 -0.61
N ASN A 364 -13.86 -11.05 0.33
CA ASN A 364 -13.65 -12.23 1.19
C ASN A 364 -14.94 -12.63 1.91
N LEU A 365 -15.61 -11.67 2.55
CA LEU A 365 -16.92 -11.90 3.18
C LEU A 365 -17.94 -12.39 2.17
N ARG A 366 -18.08 -11.74 1.02
CA ARG A 366 -19.05 -12.12 -0.01
C ARG A 366 -18.89 -13.58 -0.41
N PHE A 367 -17.67 -14.05 -0.66
CA PHE A 367 -17.45 -15.41 -1.16
C PHE A 367 -17.51 -16.50 -0.08
N PHE A 368 -17.12 -16.20 1.16
CA PHE A 368 -16.90 -17.22 2.19
C PHE A 368 -17.74 -17.08 3.45
N LEU A 369 -18.58 -16.06 3.57
CA LEU A 369 -19.62 -16.03 4.61
C LEU A 369 -20.58 -17.21 4.42
N PHE A 370 -21.06 -17.79 5.52
CA PHE A 370 -21.97 -18.92 5.46
C PHE A 370 -23.21 -18.59 4.62
N ARG A 371 -23.60 -19.53 3.76
CA ARG A 371 -24.85 -19.47 3.00
C ARG A 371 -25.58 -20.78 3.20
N LYS A 372 -26.89 -20.71 3.44
CA LYS A 372 -27.75 -21.89 3.65
C LYS A 372 -27.62 -22.91 2.50
N ILE A 373 -27.36 -22.45 1.28
CA ILE A 373 -27.14 -23.30 0.08
C ILE A 373 -25.97 -24.28 0.28
N TYR A 374 -25.00 -23.97 1.16
CA TYR A 374 -23.86 -24.84 1.45
C TYR A 374 -24.04 -25.68 2.72
N ALA A 375 -25.18 -25.58 3.40
CA ALA A 375 -25.43 -26.28 4.67
C ALA A 375 -25.55 -27.80 4.52
N GLY A 376 -25.55 -28.33 3.30
CA GLY A 376 -25.96 -29.71 3.01
C GLY A 376 -27.49 -29.85 3.12
N GLU A 377 -28.06 -30.88 2.53
CA GLU A 377 -29.47 -31.20 2.74
C GLU A 377 -29.66 -31.62 4.20
N GLN A 378 -30.43 -30.84 4.97
CA GLN A 378 -31.01 -31.37 6.19
C GLN A 378 -32.13 -32.30 5.74
N ASN A 379 -31.91 -33.62 5.82
CA ASN A 379 -32.99 -34.58 5.67
C ASN A 379 -34.13 -34.16 6.60
N THR A 380 -35.26 -33.78 6.00
CA THR A 380 -36.47 -33.28 6.67
C THR A 380 -37.15 -34.33 7.55
N GLU A 381 -36.67 -35.56 7.52
CA GLU A 381 -37.06 -36.61 8.46
C GLU A 381 -36.06 -36.63 9.61
N GLY A 382 -36.46 -36.23 10.81
CA GLY A 382 -35.65 -36.20 12.04
C GLY A 382 -35.09 -37.56 12.52
N LYS A 383 -34.90 -38.53 11.62
CA LYS A 383 -34.14 -39.74 11.86
C LYS A 383 -32.67 -39.44 11.59
N VAL A 384 -31.86 -39.55 12.64
CA VAL A 384 -30.41 -39.68 12.55
C VAL A 384 -30.12 -41.01 11.84
N ILE A 385 -30.21 -41.02 10.51
CA ILE A 385 -29.64 -42.10 9.73
C ILE A 385 -28.14 -41.98 9.93
N GLN A 386 -27.53 -42.97 10.57
CA GLN A 386 -26.07 -43.10 10.55
C GLN A 386 -25.67 -43.35 9.10
N ILE A 387 -25.38 -42.25 8.39
CA ILE A 387 -24.89 -42.28 7.02
C ILE A 387 -23.56 -43.02 7.08
N LYS A 388 -23.57 -44.26 6.57
CA LYS A 388 -22.39 -45.08 6.39
C LYS A 388 -21.42 -44.25 5.56
N ARG A 389 -20.31 -43.80 6.15
CA ARG A 389 -19.24 -43.05 5.48
C ARG A 389 -18.63 -43.92 4.39
N VAL A 390 -19.24 -43.97 3.22
CA VAL A 390 -18.58 -44.49 2.03
C VAL A 390 -17.84 -43.30 1.42
N VAL A 391 -16.58 -43.16 1.81
CA VAL A 391 -15.65 -42.25 1.14
C VAL A 391 -15.07 -43.04 -0.03
N ASN A 392 -15.54 -42.85 -1.26
CA ASN A 392 -14.72 -43.29 -2.39
C ASN A 392 -13.58 -42.30 -2.53
N VAL A 393 -12.42 -42.68 -1.98
CA VAL A 393 -11.19 -41.95 -2.21
C VAL A 393 -10.77 -42.20 -3.65
N LYS A 394 -11.19 -41.33 -4.57
CA LYS A 394 -10.54 -41.25 -5.88
C LYS A 394 -9.17 -40.63 -5.67
N GLN A 395 -8.13 -41.45 -5.85
CA GLN A 395 -6.76 -40.98 -5.89
C GLN A 395 -6.49 -40.39 -7.27
N LEU A 396 -6.12 -39.12 -7.30
CA LEU A 396 -5.70 -38.44 -8.53
C LEU A 396 -4.21 -38.21 -8.51
N ILE A 397 -3.52 -38.67 -9.54
CA ILE A 397 -2.10 -38.38 -9.76
C ILE A 397 -2.01 -36.97 -10.36
N THR A 398 -1.40 -36.04 -9.64
CA THR A 398 -1.12 -34.69 -10.14
C THR A 398 -0.02 -34.70 -11.20
N PRO A 399 0.19 -33.63 -11.99
CA PRO A 399 1.33 -33.52 -12.91
C PRO A 399 2.70 -33.69 -12.25
N ILE A 400 2.77 -33.56 -10.92
CA ILE A 400 3.97 -33.62 -10.09
C ILE A 400 4.11 -34.99 -9.40
N GLY A 401 3.22 -35.95 -9.72
CA GLY A 401 3.24 -37.30 -9.15
C GLY A 401 2.63 -37.42 -7.74
N SER A 402 2.01 -36.36 -7.20
CA SER A 402 1.36 -36.42 -5.89
C SER A 402 -0.06 -36.99 -5.97
N TYR A 403 -0.49 -37.70 -4.93
CA TYR A 403 -1.84 -38.28 -4.82
C TYR A 403 -2.79 -37.30 -4.13
N ILE A 404 -3.81 -36.83 -4.83
CA ILE A 404 -4.93 -36.11 -4.22
C ILE A 404 -5.98 -37.14 -3.83
N ALA A 405 -6.18 -37.31 -2.52
CA ALA A 405 -7.34 -38.02 -1.98
C ALA A 405 -8.52 -37.05 -1.89
N LEU A 406 -9.51 -37.21 -2.75
CA LEU A 406 -10.79 -36.51 -2.63
C LEU A 406 -11.64 -37.25 -1.60
N LEU A 407 -11.94 -36.56 -0.49
CA LEU A 407 -12.87 -37.06 0.52
C LEU A 407 -14.28 -36.67 0.08
N GLU A 408 -15.00 -37.62 -0.51
CA GLU A 408 -16.45 -37.53 -0.60
C GLU A 408 -17.03 -37.57 0.84
N ARG A 409 -17.61 -36.45 1.27
CA ARG A 409 -18.68 -36.52 2.27
C ARG A 409 -19.97 -36.69 1.50
N TYR A 410 -20.42 -37.92 1.32
CA TYR A 410 -21.85 -38.14 1.15
C TYR A 410 -22.49 -37.91 2.52
N GLN A 411 -23.32 -36.87 2.61
CA GLN A 411 -24.41 -36.87 3.57
C GLN A 411 -25.60 -37.39 2.77
N TYR A 412 -26.02 -38.63 3.04
CA TYR A 412 -27.26 -39.20 2.50
C TYR A 412 -28.44 -38.81 3.37
#